data_AF-T1HYP2-F1
#
_entry.id   AF-T1HYP2-F1
#
_cell.length_a   1.000
_cell.length_b   1.000
_cell.length_c   1.000
_cell.angle_alpha   90.00
_cell.angle_beta   90.00
_cell.angle_gamma   90.00
#
_symmetry.space_group_name_H-M   'P 1'
#
loop_
_entity.id
_entity.type
_entity.pdbx_description
1 polymer ?
#
loop_
_entity_poly.entity_id
_entity_poly.type
_entity_poly.pdbx_seq_one_letter_code
_entity_poly.pdbx_strand_id
1 'polypeptide(L)'
;MKEICSRKSDLFTEAHQPRRQKIAREQRDKIISEIKEDKPEVIGKSSPAETPNNAEIVDWDFAQIELLEKQGIDLKQEMNKRLCALEEQFRKEKEDADQKFEEQRKNYEARIDALQKQVEEQSMTMSMYSSYTPEDFNHEEDIFVNPLFDAACNWTDREYQLASWAFRKWKYHQFTSLRDDLWGNAIFLKEANAISVELKKRVQFQFTLLTDTLYSPLPPDLVPNDVEEDLDRPYPRTIVAVEVLDTKNGATHYWSLEKLS
;
A
#
# COMPACT_ATOMS: atom_id res chain seq x y z
N MET A 1 12.73 -14.73 10.74
CA MET A 1 12.42 -13.52 9.92
C MET A 1 13.15 -13.45 8.57
N LYS A 2 14.21 -14.23 8.30
CA LYS A 2 14.90 -14.23 7.00
C LYS A 2 14.17 -15.01 5.88
N GLU A 3 13.30 -15.96 6.19
CA GLU A 3 12.56 -16.74 5.17
C GLU A 3 11.30 -16.06 4.60
N ILE A 4 10.69 -15.14 5.34
CA ILE A 4 9.44 -14.47 4.91
C ILE A 4 9.73 -13.33 3.91
N CYS A 5 10.92 -12.74 3.97
CA CYS A 5 11.34 -11.67 3.06
C CYS A 5 11.77 -12.21 1.68
N SER A 6 12.31 -13.43 1.60
CA SER A 6 12.72 -14.06 0.33
C SER A 6 11.52 -14.49 -0.52
N ARG A 7 10.42 -14.94 0.08
CA ARG A 7 9.23 -15.37 -0.68
C ARG A 7 8.46 -14.22 -1.33
N LYS A 8 8.59 -12.98 -0.85
CA LYS A 8 7.91 -11.81 -1.43
C LYS A 8 8.69 -11.19 -2.60
N SER A 9 10.02 -11.34 -2.66
CA SER A 9 10.84 -10.89 -3.80
C SER A 9 10.66 -11.78 -5.04
N ASP A 10 10.45 -13.08 -4.84
CA ASP A 10 10.27 -14.02 -5.95
C ASP A 10 8.90 -13.84 -6.64
N LEU A 11 7.85 -13.57 -5.86
CA LEU A 11 6.49 -13.34 -6.37
C LEU A 11 6.34 -12.04 -7.21
N PHE A 12 7.19 -11.03 -7.00
CA PHE A 12 7.12 -9.76 -7.75
C PHE A 12 7.98 -9.78 -9.02
N THR A 13 9.07 -10.55 -9.01
CA THR A 13 9.98 -10.71 -10.16
C THR A 13 9.39 -11.67 -11.21
N GLU A 14 8.66 -12.69 -10.78
CA GLU A 14 8.09 -13.73 -11.66
C GLU A 14 6.78 -13.30 -12.36
N ALA A 15 6.05 -12.30 -11.84
CA ALA A 15 4.77 -11.85 -12.43
C ALA A 15 4.93 -10.89 -13.62
N HIS A 16 6.05 -10.18 -13.74
CA HIS A 16 6.26 -9.13 -14.75
C HIS A 16 6.98 -9.59 -16.02
N GLN A 17 7.80 -10.64 -15.94
CA GLN A 17 8.44 -11.28 -17.10
C GLN A 17 7.47 -11.96 -18.08
N PRO A 18 6.45 -12.74 -17.65
CA PRO A 18 5.54 -13.41 -18.57
C PRO A 18 4.59 -12.44 -19.26
N ARG A 19 4.27 -11.29 -18.65
CA ARG A 19 3.46 -10.24 -19.30
C ARG A 19 4.21 -9.55 -20.44
N ARG A 20 5.49 -9.20 -20.25
CA ARG A 20 6.32 -8.61 -21.32
C ARG A 20 6.56 -9.58 -22.47
N GLN A 21 6.79 -10.86 -22.17
CA GLN A 21 6.91 -11.90 -23.21
C GLN A 21 5.60 -12.18 -23.95
N LYS A 22 4.45 -12.12 -23.27
CA LYS A 22 3.13 -12.22 -23.92
C LYS A 22 2.87 -11.06 -24.87
N ILE A 23 3.12 -9.83 -24.43
CA ILE A 23 2.96 -8.63 -25.27
C ILE A 23 3.88 -8.70 -26.49
N ALA A 24 5.13 -9.12 -26.32
CA ALA A 24 6.07 -9.28 -27.43
C ALA A 24 5.66 -10.39 -28.43
N ARG A 25 5.05 -11.49 -27.94
CA ARG A 25 4.51 -12.56 -28.81
C ARG A 25 3.25 -12.09 -29.55
N GLU A 26 2.33 -11.41 -28.87
CA GLU A 26 1.12 -10.85 -29.47
C GLU A 26 1.45 -9.78 -30.53
N GLN A 27 2.45 -8.94 -30.29
CA GLN A 27 2.94 -7.98 -31.29
C GLN A 27 3.57 -8.67 -32.50
N ARG A 28 4.35 -9.74 -32.28
CA ARG A 28 4.93 -10.54 -33.37
C ARG A 28 3.86 -11.23 -34.21
N ASP A 29 2.85 -11.80 -33.57
CA ASP A 29 1.74 -12.48 -34.26
C ASP A 29 0.88 -11.48 -35.04
N LYS A 30 0.72 -10.25 -34.51
CA LYS A 30 0.02 -9.16 -35.19
C LYS A 30 0.76 -8.68 -36.45
N ILE A 31 2.09 -8.54 -36.38
CA ILE A 31 2.92 -8.18 -37.54
C ILE A 31 2.87 -9.31 -38.60
N ILE A 32 2.90 -10.57 -38.17
CA ILE A 32 2.76 -11.72 -39.08
C ILE A 32 1.38 -11.74 -39.75
N SER A 33 0.31 -11.36 -39.05
CA SER A 33 -1.02 -11.25 -39.67
C SER A 33 -1.13 -10.11 -40.68
N GLU A 34 -0.55 -8.94 -40.40
CA GLU A 34 -0.53 -7.80 -41.34
C GLU A 34 0.25 -8.13 -42.63
N ILE A 35 1.38 -8.83 -42.52
CA ILE A 35 2.16 -9.29 -43.69
C ILE A 35 1.39 -10.33 -44.52
N LYS A 36 0.45 -11.08 -43.91
CA LYS A 36 -0.34 -12.12 -44.59
C LYS A 36 -1.58 -11.56 -45.28
N GLU A 37 -2.09 -10.41 -44.85
CA GLU A 37 -3.22 -9.70 -45.46
C GLU A 37 -2.82 -8.92 -46.72
N ASP A 38 -1.56 -8.47 -46.84
CA ASP A 38 -1.08 -7.69 -47.99
C ASP A 38 -0.63 -8.56 -49.19
N LYS A 39 -1.34 -9.66 -49.43
CA LYS A 39 -1.13 -10.52 -50.61
C LYS A 39 -2.06 -10.01 -51.73
N PRO A 40 -1.55 -9.52 -52.87
CA PRO A 40 -2.41 -8.89 -53.87
C PRO A 40 -3.41 -9.92 -54.46
N GLU A 41 -4.70 -9.61 -54.35
CA GLU A 41 -5.79 -10.35 -54.98
C GLU A 41 -5.65 -10.32 -56.50
N VAL A 42 -5.52 -11.50 -57.10
CA VAL A 42 -5.53 -11.70 -58.55
C VAL A 42 -6.95 -11.43 -59.08
N ILE A 43 -7.18 -10.23 -59.61
CA ILE A 43 -8.42 -9.87 -60.30
C ILE A 43 -8.33 -10.31 -61.77
N GLY A 44 -8.99 -11.41 -62.11
CA GLY A 44 -9.31 -11.77 -63.49
C GLY A 44 -10.74 -11.36 -63.85
N LYS A 45 -10.93 -10.66 -64.98
CA LYS A 45 -12.16 -10.61 -65.80
C LYS A 45 -11.86 -10.19 -67.26
N SER A 46 -12.47 -10.93 -68.19
CA SER A 46 -12.42 -11.04 -69.68
C SER A 46 -12.71 -9.76 -70.51
N SER A 47 -11.92 -9.41 -71.57
CA SER A 47 -11.94 -9.79 -73.04
C SER A 47 -12.94 -8.95 -73.90
N PRO A 48 -12.71 -8.48 -75.17
CA PRO A 48 -12.17 -9.24 -76.32
C PRO A 48 -11.32 -8.49 -77.41
N ALA A 49 -10.21 -9.07 -77.86
CA ALA A 49 -9.73 -9.03 -79.25
C ALA A 49 -8.59 -10.05 -79.42
N GLU A 50 -8.67 -10.87 -80.45
CA GLU A 50 -7.95 -12.14 -80.63
C GLU A 50 -6.44 -11.99 -80.92
N THR A 51 -5.60 -12.82 -80.28
CA THR A 51 -4.37 -13.43 -80.87
C THR A 51 -3.87 -14.60 -79.99
N PRO A 52 -3.24 -15.64 -80.57
CA PRO A 52 -3.21 -17.00 -80.03
C PRO A 52 -2.13 -17.21 -78.96
N ASN A 53 -2.49 -17.96 -77.92
CA ASN A 53 -1.59 -18.73 -77.03
C ASN A 53 -0.14 -18.23 -76.89
N ASN A 54 0.08 -17.20 -76.09
CA ASN A 54 1.34 -17.09 -75.35
C ASN A 54 1.00 -16.88 -73.86
N ALA A 55 0.84 -17.98 -73.14
CA ALA A 55 0.69 -17.98 -71.69
C ALA A 55 2.05 -17.81 -71.01
N GLU A 56 2.83 -16.82 -71.44
CA GLU A 56 3.91 -16.29 -70.61
C GLU A 56 3.25 -15.39 -69.58
N ILE A 57 3.04 -15.94 -68.38
CA ILE A 57 2.72 -15.16 -67.19
C ILE A 57 3.79 -14.08 -67.12
N VAL A 58 3.41 -12.83 -67.42
CA VAL A 58 4.33 -11.69 -67.34
C VAL A 58 4.77 -11.59 -65.88
N ASP A 59 6.04 -11.93 -65.66
CA ASP A 59 6.65 -11.94 -64.33
C ASP A 59 6.98 -10.50 -63.92
N TRP A 60 5.97 -9.82 -63.39
CA TRP A 60 6.09 -8.47 -62.87
C TRP A 60 7.07 -8.38 -61.70
N ASP A 61 7.29 -9.47 -60.97
CA ASP A 61 8.27 -9.55 -59.88
C ASP A 61 9.68 -9.51 -60.46
N PHE A 62 9.96 -10.29 -61.52
CA PHE A 62 11.23 -10.22 -62.24
C PHE A 62 11.50 -8.83 -62.84
N ALA A 63 10.49 -8.22 -63.48
CA ALA A 63 10.63 -6.87 -64.05
C ALA A 63 10.87 -5.80 -62.97
N GLN A 64 10.25 -5.94 -61.80
CA GLN A 64 10.46 -5.04 -60.66
C GLN A 64 11.87 -5.19 -60.08
N ILE A 65 12.34 -6.42 -59.89
CA ILE A 65 13.70 -6.72 -59.41
C ILE A 65 14.76 -6.17 -60.38
N GLU A 66 14.62 -6.42 -61.68
CA GLU A 66 15.58 -5.96 -62.69
C GLU A 66 15.60 -4.42 -62.82
N LEU A 67 14.45 -3.75 -62.65
CA LEU A 67 14.36 -2.29 -62.65
C LEU A 67 15.07 -1.67 -61.44
N LEU A 68 14.86 -2.24 -60.25
CA LEU A 68 15.53 -1.81 -59.02
C LEU A 68 17.04 -2.03 -59.09
N GLU A 69 17.47 -3.16 -59.66
CA GLU A 69 18.88 -3.47 -59.90
C GLU A 69 19.52 -2.47 -60.88
N LYS A 70 18.85 -2.14 -62.00
CA LYS A 70 19.31 -1.13 -62.97
C LYS A 70 19.37 0.29 -62.38
N GLN A 71 18.56 0.59 -61.36
CA GLN A 71 18.61 1.84 -60.60
C GLN A 71 19.65 1.82 -59.47
N GLY A 72 20.34 0.70 -59.24
CA GLY A 72 21.34 0.52 -58.19
C GLY A 72 20.76 0.40 -56.77
N ILE A 73 19.47 0.07 -56.65
CA ILE A 73 18.73 0.02 -55.39
C ILE A 73 18.55 -1.45 -54.98
N ASP A 74 19.37 -1.93 -54.05
CA ASP A 74 19.18 -3.25 -53.43
C ASP A 74 18.28 -3.12 -52.19
N LEU A 75 16.96 -3.23 -52.41
CA LEU A 75 15.95 -3.21 -51.35
C LEU A 75 16.15 -4.31 -50.30
N LYS A 76 16.71 -5.47 -50.70
CA LYS A 76 16.96 -6.58 -49.78
C LYS A 76 18.09 -6.23 -48.83
N GLN A 77 19.18 -5.63 -49.33
CA GLN A 77 20.26 -5.12 -48.48
C GLN A 77 19.79 -3.98 -47.58
N GLU A 78 19.00 -3.03 -48.10
CA GLU A 78 18.48 -1.91 -47.32
C GLU A 78 17.53 -2.39 -46.21
N MET A 79 16.64 -3.34 -46.51
CA MET A 79 15.77 -3.96 -45.52
C MET A 79 16.57 -4.73 -44.46
N ASN A 80 17.58 -5.50 -44.86
CA ASN A 80 18.45 -6.21 -43.92
C ASN A 80 19.23 -5.24 -43.04
N LYS A 81 19.75 -4.13 -43.58
CA LYS A 81 20.44 -3.08 -42.80
C LYS A 81 19.50 -2.45 -41.78
N ARG A 82 18.26 -2.13 -42.16
CA ARG A 82 17.24 -1.61 -41.24
C ARG A 82 16.89 -2.61 -40.15
N LEU A 83 16.79 -3.90 -40.49
CA LEU A 83 16.50 -4.96 -39.54
C LEU A 83 17.65 -5.12 -38.52
N CYS A 84 18.90 -5.14 -38.98
CA CYS A 84 20.07 -5.16 -38.09
C CYS A 84 20.15 -3.92 -37.18
N ALA A 85 19.84 -2.72 -37.69
CA ALA A 85 19.83 -1.50 -36.89
C ALA A 85 18.74 -1.54 -35.80
N LEU A 86 17.57 -2.08 -36.12
CA LEU A 86 16.47 -2.26 -35.17
C LEU A 86 16.83 -3.29 -34.09
N GLU A 87 17.42 -4.42 -34.47
CA GLU A 87 17.90 -5.45 -33.53
C GLU A 87 18.96 -4.91 -32.57
N GLU A 88 19.90 -4.12 -33.09
CA GLU A 88 20.95 -3.47 -32.28
C GLU A 88 20.36 -2.44 -31.32
N GLN A 89 19.36 -1.67 -31.77
CA GLN A 89 18.65 -0.74 -30.90
C GLN A 89 17.91 -1.47 -29.78
N PHE A 90 17.19 -2.55 -30.07
CA PHE A 90 16.52 -3.35 -29.04
C PHE A 90 17.49 -3.99 -28.06
N ARG A 91 18.63 -4.48 -28.55
CA ARG A 91 19.69 -5.02 -27.70
C ARG A 91 20.19 -3.95 -26.73
N LYS A 92 20.47 -2.75 -27.24
CA LYS A 92 20.94 -1.62 -26.44
C LYS A 92 19.89 -1.14 -25.42
N GLU A 93 18.63 -1.02 -25.82
CA GLU A 93 17.55 -0.62 -24.92
C GLU A 93 17.33 -1.64 -23.79
N LYS A 94 17.49 -2.93 -24.09
CA LYS A 94 17.45 -3.98 -23.08
C LYS A 94 18.62 -3.85 -22.09
N GLU A 95 19.84 -3.69 -22.59
CA GLU A 95 21.03 -3.50 -21.76
C GLU A 95 20.92 -2.26 -20.88
N ASP A 96 20.46 -1.13 -21.42
CA ASP A 96 20.23 0.11 -20.67
C ASP A 96 19.16 -0.06 -19.58
N ALA A 97 18.11 -0.84 -19.85
CA ALA A 97 17.06 -1.14 -18.88
C ALA A 97 17.59 -2.04 -17.75
N ASP A 98 18.37 -3.06 -18.09
CA ASP A 98 18.99 -3.98 -17.14
C ASP A 98 20.03 -3.24 -16.27
N GLN A 99 20.82 -2.33 -16.85
CA GLN A 99 21.79 -1.51 -16.13
C GLN A 99 21.11 -0.57 -15.12
N LYS A 100 20.05 0.12 -15.52
CA LYS A 100 19.27 0.99 -14.61
C LYS A 100 18.68 0.20 -13.44
N PHE A 101 18.21 -1.02 -13.70
CA PHE A 101 17.68 -1.87 -12.66
C PHE A 101 18.77 -2.29 -11.65
N GLU A 102 19.93 -2.70 -12.16
CA GLU A 102 21.08 -3.08 -11.33
C GLU A 102 21.62 -1.89 -10.52
N GLU A 103 21.63 -0.69 -11.08
CA GLU A 103 21.97 0.56 -10.37
C GLU A 103 20.99 0.83 -9.22
N GLN A 104 19.68 0.71 -9.45
CA GLN A 104 18.70 0.84 -8.37
C GLN A 104 18.90 -0.23 -7.31
N ARG A 105 19.10 -1.50 -7.71
CA ARG A 105 19.36 -2.60 -6.78
C ARG A 105 20.54 -2.30 -5.88
N LYS A 106 21.67 -1.87 -6.45
CA LYS A 106 22.88 -1.47 -5.71
C LYS A 106 22.64 -0.28 -4.79
N ASN A 107 21.88 0.73 -5.22
CA ASN A 107 21.55 1.89 -4.41
C ASN A 107 20.73 1.48 -3.17
N TYR A 108 19.70 0.65 -3.36
CA TYR A 108 18.90 0.12 -2.26
C TYR A 108 19.73 -0.75 -1.31
N GLU A 109 20.59 -1.61 -1.85
CA GLU A 109 21.50 -2.46 -1.07
C GLU A 109 22.44 -1.60 -0.21
N ALA A 110 23.09 -0.59 -0.79
CA ALA A 110 23.95 0.34 -0.06
C ALA A 110 23.19 1.16 1.00
N ARG A 111 21.95 1.57 0.70
CA ARG A 111 21.10 2.30 1.65
C ARG A 111 20.71 1.43 2.84
N ILE A 112 20.36 0.17 2.59
CA ILE A 112 20.02 -0.79 3.65
C ILE A 112 21.26 -1.04 4.52
N ASP A 113 22.43 -1.25 3.92
CA ASP A 113 23.68 -1.49 4.65
C ASP A 113 24.06 -0.28 5.52
N ALA A 114 23.96 0.94 4.98
CA ALA A 114 24.18 2.16 5.74
C ALA A 114 23.22 2.31 6.92
N LEU A 115 21.93 2.03 6.71
CA LEU A 115 20.93 2.06 7.79
C LEU A 115 21.19 0.98 8.84
N GLN A 116 21.58 -0.22 8.42
CA GLN A 116 21.90 -1.31 9.34
C GLN A 116 23.12 -0.97 10.19
N LYS A 117 24.17 -0.43 9.59
CA LYS A 117 25.36 0.05 10.31
C LYS A 117 25.01 1.16 11.30
N GLN A 118 24.15 2.12 10.91
CA GLN A 118 23.69 3.17 11.81
C GLN A 118 22.93 2.59 13.02
N VAL A 119 22.09 1.57 12.81
CA VAL A 119 21.39 0.88 13.90
C VAL A 119 22.36 0.10 14.79
N GLU A 120 23.34 -0.59 14.22
CA GLU A 120 24.36 -1.31 14.98
C GLU A 120 25.22 -0.35 15.83
N GLU A 121 25.62 0.79 15.28
CA GLU A 121 26.35 1.85 16.00
C GLU A 121 25.50 2.45 17.14
N GLN A 122 24.23 2.75 16.87
CA GLN A 122 23.28 3.26 17.88
C GLN A 122 23.03 2.22 18.98
N SER A 123 22.86 0.94 18.61
CA SER A 123 22.66 -0.15 19.56
C SER A 123 23.90 -0.38 20.42
N MET A 124 25.09 -0.32 19.84
CA MET A 124 26.36 -0.46 20.58
C MET A 124 26.52 0.69 21.58
N THR A 125 26.23 1.91 21.13
CA THR A 125 26.23 3.13 21.95
C THR A 125 25.23 3.02 23.10
N MET A 126 23.96 2.67 22.82
CA MET A 126 22.91 2.49 23.83
C MET A 126 23.26 1.40 24.85
N SER A 127 23.86 0.29 24.40
CA SER A 127 24.27 -0.81 25.28
C SER A 127 25.44 -0.44 26.20
N MET A 128 26.33 0.46 25.76
CA MET A 128 27.39 1.04 26.60
C MET A 128 26.79 1.95 27.69
N TYR A 129 25.71 2.68 27.37
CA TYR A 129 25.04 3.55 28.35
C TYR A 129 24.16 2.81 29.36
N SER A 130 23.69 1.61 29.04
CA SER A 130 22.87 0.81 29.97
C SER A 130 23.67 0.22 31.15
N SER A 131 25.01 0.29 31.14
CA SER A 131 25.86 -0.17 32.24
C SER A 131 26.17 0.89 33.31
N TYR A 132 25.74 2.14 33.15
CA TYR A 132 25.92 3.19 34.15
C TYR A 132 24.87 3.11 35.26
N THR A 133 25.28 3.29 36.51
CA THR A 133 24.36 3.40 37.66
C THR A 133 24.12 4.88 38.00
N PRO A 134 23.06 5.23 38.76
CA PRO A 134 22.71 6.62 39.11
C PRO A 134 23.82 7.44 39.78
N GLU A 135 24.90 6.80 40.24
CA GLU A 135 26.07 7.44 40.84
C GLU A 135 27.03 8.09 39.82
N ASP A 136 26.95 7.74 38.53
CA ASP A 136 27.82 8.28 37.46
C ASP A 136 27.33 9.62 36.85
N PHE A 137 26.24 10.20 37.36
CA PHE A 137 25.60 11.43 36.86
C PHE A 137 26.34 12.76 37.17
N ASN A 138 27.59 12.73 37.65
CA ASN A 138 28.32 13.95 38.05
C ASN A 138 29.15 14.62 36.92
N HIS A 139 28.99 14.23 35.66
CA HIS A 139 29.57 14.94 34.52
C HIS A 139 28.49 15.21 33.46
N GLU A 140 27.78 16.33 33.63
CA GLU A 140 26.75 16.82 32.70
C GLU A 140 27.33 17.34 31.36
N GLU A 141 28.65 17.32 31.16
CA GLU A 141 29.30 17.98 30.00
C GLU A 141 29.60 17.05 28.81
N ASP A 142 29.41 15.72 28.90
CA ASP A 142 29.75 14.77 27.82
C ASP A 142 28.56 13.96 27.28
N ILE A 143 27.32 14.47 27.39
CA ILE A 143 26.23 13.93 26.57
C ILE A 143 26.43 14.46 25.14
N PHE A 144 27.24 13.76 24.34
CA PHE A 144 27.36 14.02 22.90
C PHE A 144 26.05 13.68 22.20
N VAL A 145 25.09 14.60 22.23
CA VAL A 145 23.92 14.56 21.37
C VAL A 145 24.40 14.90 19.97
N ASN A 146 24.30 13.94 19.04
CA ASN A 146 24.69 14.15 17.64
C ASN A 146 24.04 15.44 17.10
N PRO A 147 24.79 16.44 16.61
CA PRO A 147 24.23 17.71 16.11
C PRO A 147 23.23 17.55 14.96
N LEU A 148 23.26 16.41 14.25
CA LEU A 148 22.26 16.03 13.25
C LEU A 148 20.85 15.81 13.84
N PHE A 149 20.75 15.43 15.12
CA PHE A 149 19.47 15.27 15.82
C PHE A 149 18.88 16.63 16.23
N ASP A 150 19.74 17.59 16.58
CA ASP A 150 19.34 18.96 16.93
C ASP A 150 18.89 19.76 15.68
N ALA A 151 19.55 19.51 14.54
CA ALA A 151 19.23 20.15 13.26
C ALA A 151 18.07 19.51 12.46
N ALA A 152 17.52 18.38 12.92
CA ALA A 152 16.39 17.69 12.27
C ALA A 152 15.04 17.99 12.94
N CYS A 153 15.02 18.65 14.09
CA CYS A 153 13.79 18.93 14.85
C CYS A 153 13.29 20.36 14.65
N ASN A 154 13.33 20.85 13.41
CA ASN A 154 12.96 22.22 13.05
C ASN A 154 11.49 22.23 12.61
N TRP A 155 10.58 21.91 13.53
CA TRP A 155 9.16 21.93 13.24
C TRP A 155 8.72 23.36 12.94
N THR A 156 8.14 23.59 11.78
CA THR A 156 7.45 24.86 11.48
C THR A 156 6.23 25.03 12.38
N ASP A 157 5.78 26.26 12.62
CA ASP A 157 4.56 26.52 13.41
C ASP A 157 3.35 25.73 12.90
N ARG A 158 3.26 25.57 11.58
CA ARG A 158 2.21 24.78 10.93
C ARG A 158 2.33 23.29 11.25
N GLU A 159 3.54 22.73 11.24
CA GLU A 159 3.77 21.31 11.58
C GLU A 159 3.49 21.06 13.05
N TYR A 160 3.90 21.97 13.93
CA TYR A 160 3.59 21.88 15.36
C TYR A 160 2.07 21.88 15.60
N GLN A 161 1.34 22.78 14.94
CA GLN A 161 -0.12 22.81 15.00
C GLN A 161 -0.75 21.52 14.46
N LEU A 162 -0.22 20.96 13.36
CA LEU A 162 -0.71 19.70 12.78
C LEU A 162 -0.47 18.51 13.71
N ALA A 163 0.71 18.39 14.33
CA ALA A 163 0.94 17.34 15.31
C ALA A 163 0.12 17.53 16.58
N SER A 164 0.00 18.75 17.09
CA SER A 164 -0.87 19.03 18.24
C SER A 164 -2.31 18.64 17.94
N TRP A 165 -2.82 18.99 16.76
CA TRP A 165 -4.14 18.57 16.29
C TRP A 165 -4.27 17.05 16.15
N ALA A 166 -3.31 16.39 15.49
CA ALA A 166 -3.32 14.95 15.29
C ALA A 166 -3.24 14.21 16.63
N PHE A 167 -2.38 14.66 17.53
CA PHE A 167 -2.24 14.14 18.87
C PHE A 167 -3.53 14.30 19.67
N ARG A 168 -4.15 15.48 19.70
CA ARG A 168 -5.46 15.68 20.35
C ARG A 168 -6.52 14.77 19.76
N LYS A 169 -6.55 14.64 18.43
CA LYS A 169 -7.51 13.77 17.74
C LYS A 169 -7.29 12.29 18.08
N TRP A 170 -6.05 11.83 18.19
CA TRP A 170 -5.72 10.47 18.60
C TRP A 170 -5.97 10.22 20.09
N LYS A 171 -5.55 11.15 20.97
CA LYS A 171 -5.78 11.08 22.42
C LYS A 171 -7.27 10.93 22.75
N TYR A 172 -8.13 11.66 22.06
CA TYR A 172 -9.59 11.65 22.29
C TYR A 172 -10.37 10.80 21.28
N HIS A 173 -9.73 9.90 20.53
CA HIS A 173 -10.44 9.04 19.57
C HIS A 173 -11.22 7.93 20.29
N GLN A 174 -12.54 8.07 20.41
CA GLN A 174 -13.37 7.13 21.20
C GLN A 174 -14.13 6.08 20.38
N PHE A 175 -14.26 6.27 19.07
CA PHE A 175 -15.17 5.43 18.27
C PHE A 175 -14.76 3.95 18.23
N THR A 176 -13.46 3.66 18.26
CA THR A 176 -12.94 2.30 18.37
C THR A 176 -13.19 1.73 19.75
N SER A 177 -12.84 2.48 20.81
CA SER A 177 -13.02 2.04 22.20
C SER A 177 -14.47 1.69 22.53
N LEU A 178 -15.44 2.55 22.19
CA LEU A 178 -16.85 2.30 22.50
C LEU A 178 -17.38 1.02 21.84
N ARG A 179 -16.91 0.72 20.62
CA ARG A 179 -17.25 -0.53 19.94
C ARG A 179 -16.68 -1.71 20.71
N ASP A 180 -15.39 -1.65 21.04
CA ASP A 180 -14.70 -2.72 21.74
C ASP A 180 -15.32 -2.97 23.12
N ASP A 181 -15.73 -1.91 23.83
CA ASP A 181 -16.44 -1.98 25.11
C ASP A 181 -17.81 -2.68 24.97
N LEU A 182 -18.61 -2.32 23.96
CA LEU A 182 -19.90 -2.97 23.70
C LEU A 182 -19.73 -4.45 23.32
N TRP A 183 -18.78 -4.75 22.44
CA TRP A 183 -18.56 -6.10 21.93
C TRP A 183 -17.93 -7.01 22.98
N GLY A 184 -16.98 -6.50 23.77
CA GLY A 184 -16.33 -7.24 24.85
C GLY A 184 -17.27 -7.57 26.00
N ASN A 185 -18.22 -6.67 26.32
CA ASN A 185 -19.13 -6.84 27.46
C ASN A 185 -20.51 -7.41 27.07
N ALA A 186 -20.77 -7.66 25.78
CA ALA A 186 -22.06 -8.15 25.31
C ALA A 186 -22.47 -9.49 25.94
N ILE A 187 -21.50 -10.35 26.26
CA ILE A 187 -21.77 -11.65 26.89
C ILE A 187 -22.33 -11.48 28.30
N PHE A 188 -21.73 -10.61 29.12
CA PHE A 188 -22.18 -10.35 30.49
C PHE A 188 -23.58 -9.75 30.51
N LEU A 189 -23.90 -8.84 29.57
CA LEU A 189 -25.24 -8.28 29.45
C LEU A 189 -26.29 -9.35 29.14
N LYS A 190 -25.94 -10.28 28.24
CA LYS A 190 -26.82 -11.40 27.88
C LYS A 190 -27.00 -12.36 29.05
N GLU A 191 -25.94 -12.68 29.78
CA GLU A 191 -25.97 -13.54 30.95
C GLU A 191 -26.79 -12.91 32.09
N ALA A 192 -26.58 -11.62 32.40
CA ALA A 192 -27.36 -10.90 33.40
C ALA A 192 -28.86 -10.89 33.07
N ASN A 193 -29.21 -10.69 31.80
CA ASN A 193 -30.59 -10.80 31.34
C ASN A 193 -31.14 -12.23 31.46
N ALA A 194 -30.34 -13.25 31.12
CA ALA A 194 -30.75 -14.65 31.27
C ALA A 194 -31.00 -15.01 32.75
N ILE A 195 -30.10 -14.60 33.65
CA ILE A 195 -30.21 -14.80 35.09
C ILE A 195 -31.45 -14.09 35.65
N SER A 196 -31.73 -12.85 35.21
CA SER A 196 -32.92 -12.11 35.63
C SER A 196 -34.20 -12.91 35.33
N VAL A 197 -34.29 -13.50 34.14
CA VAL A 197 -35.41 -14.36 33.72
C VAL A 197 -35.47 -15.64 34.55
N GLU A 198 -34.33 -16.31 34.73
CA GLU A 198 -34.24 -17.57 35.50
C GLU A 198 -34.66 -17.38 36.97
N LEU A 199 -34.25 -16.26 37.58
CA LEU A 199 -34.61 -15.88 38.96
C LEU A 199 -36.01 -15.24 39.08
N LYS A 200 -36.76 -15.14 37.98
CA LYS A 200 -38.08 -14.48 37.90
C LYS A 200 -38.07 -13.05 38.46
N LYS A 201 -36.95 -12.35 38.30
CA LYS A 201 -36.83 -10.92 38.61
C LYS A 201 -37.38 -10.13 37.42
N ARG A 202 -38.04 -9.01 37.70
CA ARG A 202 -38.60 -8.14 36.66
C ARG A 202 -37.63 -7.00 36.31
N VAL A 203 -36.38 -7.37 36.05
CA VAL A 203 -35.28 -6.44 35.77
C VAL A 203 -34.76 -6.67 34.35
N GLN A 204 -34.49 -5.59 33.62
CA GLN A 204 -33.91 -5.63 32.27
C GLN A 204 -32.61 -4.85 32.23
N PHE A 205 -31.61 -5.40 31.53
CA PHE A 205 -30.30 -4.78 31.34
C PHE A 205 -30.12 -4.39 29.88
N GLN A 206 -29.77 -3.14 29.63
CA GLN A 206 -29.53 -2.61 28.28
C GLN A 206 -28.29 -1.73 28.25
N PHE A 207 -27.51 -1.80 27.17
CA PHE A 207 -26.45 -0.82 26.95
C PHE A 207 -27.03 0.56 26.66
N THR A 208 -26.43 1.57 27.27
CA THR A 208 -26.74 2.97 27.01
C THR A 208 -25.45 3.78 26.87
N LEU A 209 -25.50 4.83 26.04
CA LEU A 209 -24.40 5.76 25.88
C LEU A 209 -24.71 7.02 26.68
N LEU A 210 -23.91 7.29 27.70
CA LEU A 210 -24.07 8.48 28.53
C LEU A 210 -22.98 9.48 28.17
N THR A 211 -23.38 10.74 28.00
CA THR A 211 -22.46 11.82 27.66
C THR A 211 -22.49 12.84 28.79
N ASP A 212 -21.33 13.12 29.38
CA ASP A 212 -21.23 14.06 30.48
C ASP A 212 -21.43 15.49 29.97
N THR A 213 -22.49 16.15 30.42
CA THR A 213 -22.83 17.51 30.01
C THR A 213 -23.39 18.29 31.20
N LEU A 214 -23.34 19.63 31.12
CA LEU A 214 -23.85 20.51 32.18
C LEU A 214 -25.34 20.28 32.54
N TYR A 215 -26.11 19.72 31.61
CA TYR A 215 -27.55 19.45 31.80
C TYR A 215 -27.85 17.97 32.10
N SER A 216 -26.84 17.11 32.02
CA SER A 216 -26.93 15.68 32.31
C SER A 216 -25.58 15.20 32.87
N PRO A 217 -25.21 15.63 34.08
CA PRO A 217 -23.93 15.26 34.67
C PRO A 217 -23.91 13.78 35.00
N LEU A 218 -22.77 13.11 34.76
CA LEU A 218 -22.63 11.70 35.11
C LEU A 218 -22.60 11.52 36.64
N PRO A 219 -23.23 10.44 37.16
CA PRO A 219 -23.06 10.03 38.56
C PRO A 219 -21.58 9.79 38.91
N PRO A 220 -21.12 10.06 40.15
CA PRO A 220 -19.72 9.90 40.54
C PRO A 220 -19.12 8.53 40.22
N ASP A 221 -19.89 7.45 40.39
CA ASP A 221 -19.50 6.07 40.08
C ASP A 221 -19.26 5.82 38.57
N LEU A 222 -19.76 6.70 37.70
CA LEU A 222 -19.64 6.62 36.25
C LEU A 222 -18.68 7.68 35.69
N VAL A 223 -18.18 8.59 36.53
CA VAL A 223 -17.17 9.57 36.13
C VAL A 223 -15.83 8.85 36.03
N PRO A 224 -15.15 8.88 34.87
CA PRO A 224 -13.81 8.34 34.73
C PRO A 224 -12.83 9.05 35.66
N ASN A 225 -11.89 8.31 36.27
CA ASN A 225 -10.92 8.86 37.24
C ASN A 225 -9.96 9.91 36.64
N ASP A 226 -9.86 10.02 35.31
CA ASP A 226 -8.93 10.91 34.60
C ASP A 226 -9.46 12.35 34.42
N VAL A 227 -10.31 12.82 35.34
CA VAL A 227 -10.99 14.13 35.24
C VAL A 227 -10.03 15.33 35.16
N GLU A 228 -8.85 15.24 35.77
CA GLU A 228 -7.81 16.28 35.72
C GLU A 228 -7.24 16.47 34.30
N GLU A 229 -7.15 15.40 33.50
CA GLU A 229 -6.65 15.44 32.11
C GLU A 229 -7.72 15.82 31.08
N ASP A 230 -8.99 15.83 31.47
CA ASP A 230 -10.14 16.06 30.59
C ASP A 230 -10.60 17.53 30.54
N LEU A 231 -10.00 18.43 31.33
CA LEU A 231 -10.32 19.87 31.33
C LEU A 231 -10.05 20.55 29.98
N ASP A 232 -9.03 20.08 29.24
CA ASP A 232 -8.66 20.59 27.91
C ASP A 232 -9.40 19.89 26.76
N ARG A 233 -10.34 18.98 27.07
CA ARG A 233 -11.08 18.25 26.03
C ARG A 233 -12.07 19.18 25.33
N PRO A 234 -12.03 19.29 23.98
CA PRO A 234 -12.92 20.19 23.23
C PRO A 234 -14.37 19.69 23.09
N TYR A 235 -14.67 18.43 23.41
CA TYR A 235 -15.99 17.81 23.26
C TYR A 235 -16.34 17.01 24.52
N PRO A 236 -17.62 16.87 24.89
CA PRO A 236 -18.00 16.06 26.04
C PRO A 236 -17.65 14.58 25.81
N ARG A 237 -17.20 13.89 26.86
CA ARG A 237 -16.87 12.47 26.83
C ARG A 237 -18.14 11.62 26.85
N THR A 238 -18.27 10.71 25.90
CA THR A 238 -19.30 9.66 25.92
C THR A 238 -18.72 8.37 26.47
N ILE A 239 -19.46 7.70 27.35
CA ILE A 239 -19.11 6.40 27.94
C ILE A 239 -20.20 5.37 27.66
N VAL A 240 -19.82 4.09 27.68
CA VAL A 240 -20.77 2.97 27.70
C VAL A 240 -21.15 2.69 29.14
N ALA A 241 -22.45 2.64 29.42
CA ALA A 241 -23.00 2.23 30.70
C ALA A 241 -24.10 1.18 30.48
N VAL A 242 -24.52 0.55 31.58
CA VAL A 242 -25.65 -0.39 31.60
C VAL A 242 -26.82 0.29 32.30
N GLU A 243 -27.92 0.46 31.57
CA GLU A 243 -29.20 0.83 32.13
C GLU A 243 -29.89 -0.41 32.70
N VAL A 244 -30.26 -0.35 33.97
CA VAL A 244 -30.94 -1.40 34.72
C VAL A 244 -32.34 -0.92 35.05
N LEU A 245 -33.33 -1.47 34.37
CA LEU A 245 -34.73 -1.12 34.54
C LEU A 245 -35.43 -2.14 35.45
N ASP A 246 -35.75 -1.74 36.68
CA ASP A 246 -36.58 -2.53 37.60
C ASP A 246 -38.05 -2.16 37.42
N THR A 247 -38.78 -2.95 36.64
CA THR A 247 -40.21 -2.73 36.40
C THR A 247 -41.10 -3.07 37.59
N LYS A 248 -40.58 -3.79 38.59
CA LYS A 248 -41.33 -4.09 39.82
C LYS A 248 -41.36 -2.87 40.74
N ASN A 249 -40.22 -2.18 40.85
CA ASN A 249 -40.07 -1.02 41.73
C ASN A 249 -40.20 0.32 40.99
N GLY A 250 -40.25 0.32 39.65
CA GLY A 250 -40.35 1.53 38.83
C GLY A 250 -39.08 2.39 38.85
N ALA A 251 -37.92 1.76 39.05
CA ALA A 251 -36.65 2.46 39.20
C ALA A 251 -35.69 2.12 38.05
N THR A 252 -34.94 3.14 37.61
CA THR A 252 -33.87 3.00 36.61
C THR A 252 -32.54 3.31 37.28
N HIS A 253 -31.57 2.42 37.12
CA HIS A 253 -30.21 2.60 37.62
C HIS A 253 -29.22 2.56 36.46
N TYR A 254 -28.11 3.28 36.60
CA TYR A 254 -27.00 3.24 35.65
C TYR A 254 -25.77 2.64 36.32
N TRP A 255 -25.23 1.58 35.72
CA TRP A 255 -24.06 0.86 36.20
C TRP A 255 -22.89 1.00 35.22
N SER A 256 -21.67 1.02 35.76
CA SER A 256 -20.46 0.91 34.97
C SER A 256 -20.34 -0.52 34.43
N LEU A 257 -19.59 -0.71 33.35
CA LEU A 257 -19.33 -2.04 32.79
C LEU A 257 -18.63 -2.96 33.81
N GLU A 258 -17.77 -2.41 34.67
CA GLU A 258 -17.08 -3.13 35.75
C GLU A 258 -18.02 -3.73 36.80
N LYS A 259 -19.21 -3.14 37.02
CA LYS A 259 -20.20 -3.72 37.93
C LYS A 259 -20.89 -4.96 37.33
N LEU A 260 -20.75 -5.19 36.02
CA LEU A 260 -21.39 -6.30 35.30
C LEU A 260 -20.44 -7.48 35.07
N SER A 261 -19.12 -7.24 35.09
CA SER A 261 -18.06 -8.27 34.95
C SER A 261 -17.85 -9.05 36.24
#